data_AF-A0A7D9IF59-F1
#
_entry.id   AF-A0A7D9IF59-F1
#
_cell.length_a   1.000
_cell.length_b   1.000
_cell.length_c   1.000
_cell.angle_alpha   90.00
_cell.angle_beta   90.00
_cell.angle_gamma   90.00
#
_symmetry.space_group_name_H-M   'P 1'
#
loop_
_entity.id
_entity.type
_entity.pdbx_description
1 polymer ?
#
loop_
_entity_poly.entity_id
_entity_poly.type
_entity_poly.pdbx_seq_one_letter_code
_entity_poly.pdbx_strand_id
1 'polypeptide(L)'
;MEKLFRNQELNVSVRTVRWGGEVLFYAKDVAESLGYADTKRAVQKLVRKQNKVSVYELRKGDKSPPFKKCHPQMILLYEPGLYQLICTSRLPIAEDFQDWVFKEVLPSIRKTGSYELPDRRSLRYNQIILINETDLHHTVVSYIRDNHPNAVIVPGLGEYQDTVSKKCDAWKKGYKGGQPDLIIENPMGKYRGFAIEFNSPKGTGITSEKQEIWLGRLRGIGYATMISDDLVKTCIRINEYFSLDKRVRKVAAKNTVCDVKLHKPRFKSHKY
;
A
#
# COMPACT_ATOMS: atom_id res chain seq x y z
N MET A 1 -4.93 -9.59 -27.67
CA MET A 1 -3.82 -8.65 -27.36
C MET A 1 -3.27 -9.02 -26.00
N GLU A 2 -1.94 -9.15 -25.88
CA GLU A 2 -1.28 -9.39 -24.59
C GLU A 2 -1.43 -8.18 -23.66
N LYS A 3 -1.61 -8.44 -22.36
CA LYS A 3 -1.73 -7.41 -21.33
C LYS A 3 -0.92 -7.82 -20.10
N LEU A 4 -0.41 -6.84 -19.37
CA LEU A 4 0.17 -7.06 -18.05
C LEU A 4 -0.94 -7.01 -17.01
N PHE A 5 -1.11 -8.11 -16.27
CA PHE A 5 -1.83 -8.11 -15.02
C PHE A 5 -0.85 -7.72 -13.91
N ARG A 6 -1.20 -6.68 -13.14
CA ARG A 6 -0.38 -6.19 -12.03
C ARG A 6 -1.18 -6.34 -10.75
N ASN A 7 -0.62 -7.04 -9.78
CA ASN A 7 -1.08 -6.97 -8.40
C ASN A 7 -0.12 -6.03 -7.66
N GLN A 8 -0.64 -4.88 -7.21
CA GLN A 8 0.15 -3.83 -6.57
C GLN A 8 0.59 -4.20 -5.15
N GLU A 9 -0.22 -4.99 -4.43
CA GLU A 9 0.03 -5.39 -3.05
C GLU A 9 1.15 -6.43 -2.95
N LEU A 10 1.17 -7.39 -3.88
CA LEU A 10 2.21 -8.40 -3.96
C LEU A 10 3.44 -7.93 -4.78
N ASN A 11 3.37 -6.73 -5.37
CA ASN A 11 4.36 -6.19 -6.31
C ASN A 11 4.74 -7.18 -7.44
N VAL A 12 3.74 -7.90 -7.96
CA VAL A 12 3.92 -8.89 -9.02
C VAL A 12 3.27 -8.42 -10.32
N SER A 13 3.93 -8.71 -11.43
CA SER A 13 3.38 -8.51 -12.76
C SER A 13 3.47 -9.79 -13.56
N VAL A 14 2.33 -10.27 -14.05
CA VAL A 14 2.26 -11.46 -14.90
C VAL A 14 1.69 -11.08 -16.25
N ARG A 15 2.25 -11.61 -17.33
CA ARG A 15 1.63 -11.45 -18.64
C ARG A 15 0.34 -12.26 -18.70
N THR A 16 -0.60 -11.74 -19.46
CA THR A 16 -1.89 -12.36 -19.75
C THR A 16 -2.24 -12.19 -21.22
N VAL A 17 -3.09 -13.08 -21.72
CA VAL A 17 -3.65 -13.00 -23.07
C VAL A 17 -5.12 -13.33 -23.03
N ARG A 18 -5.92 -12.54 -23.75
CA ARG A 18 -7.34 -12.85 -23.94
C ARG A 18 -7.52 -13.81 -25.11
N TRP A 19 -8.25 -14.89 -24.89
CA TRP A 19 -8.53 -15.93 -25.88
C TRP A 19 -9.90 -16.57 -25.61
N GLY A 20 -10.76 -16.63 -26.62
CA GLY A 20 -12.07 -17.29 -26.49
C GLY A 20 -13.01 -16.70 -25.42
N GLY A 21 -12.87 -15.42 -25.08
CA GLY A 21 -13.60 -14.78 -23.99
C GLY A 21 -12.95 -14.92 -22.60
N GLU A 22 -11.93 -15.76 -22.49
CA GLU A 22 -11.22 -16.00 -21.23
C GLU A 22 -9.90 -15.23 -21.15
N VAL A 23 -9.38 -15.10 -19.93
CA VAL A 23 -8.04 -14.59 -19.65
C VAL A 23 -7.13 -15.75 -19.30
N LEU A 24 -6.04 -15.89 -20.07
CA LEU A 24 -5.01 -16.88 -19.82
C LEU A 24 -3.76 -16.21 -19.25
N PHE A 25 -3.08 -16.89 -18.34
CA PHE A 25 -1.90 -16.39 -17.62
C PHE A 25 -0.65 -17.14 -18.07
N TYR A 26 0.46 -16.42 -18.28
CA TYR A 26 1.74 -17.07 -18.62
C TYR A 26 2.26 -17.84 -17.41
N ALA A 27 2.31 -19.17 -17.50
CA ALA A 27 2.57 -20.04 -16.35
C ALA A 27 3.96 -19.80 -15.74
N LYS A 28 4.94 -19.51 -16.60
CA LYS A 28 6.30 -19.15 -16.18
C LYS A 28 6.29 -17.88 -15.32
N ASP A 29 5.70 -16.80 -15.82
CA ASP A 29 5.62 -15.52 -15.12
C ASP A 29 4.94 -15.66 -13.74
N VAL A 30 3.86 -16.44 -13.67
CA VAL A 30 3.16 -16.71 -12.40
C VAL A 30 4.07 -17.45 -11.43
N ALA A 31 4.74 -18.51 -11.87
CA ALA A 31 5.62 -19.30 -11.02
C ALA A 31 6.87 -18.52 -10.58
N GLU A 32 7.46 -17.69 -11.45
CA GLU A 32 8.56 -16.77 -11.09
C GLU A 32 8.10 -15.74 -10.07
N SER A 33 6.90 -15.18 -10.25
CA SER A 33 6.32 -14.20 -9.33
C SER A 33 6.08 -14.77 -7.93
N LEU A 34 5.80 -16.06 -7.81
CA LEU A 34 5.68 -16.73 -6.50
C LEU A 34 7.05 -17.07 -5.88
N GLY A 35 8.14 -17.04 -6.65
CA GLY A 35 9.49 -17.36 -6.19
C GLY A 35 9.96 -18.79 -6.49
N TYR A 36 9.32 -19.52 -7.41
CA TYR A 36 9.79 -20.86 -7.80
C TYR A 36 11.08 -20.79 -8.63
N ALA A 37 12.14 -21.44 -8.15
CA ALA A 37 13.38 -21.61 -8.93
C ALA A 37 13.17 -22.51 -10.16
N ASP A 38 12.43 -23.62 -10.01
CA ASP A 38 12.04 -24.51 -11.12
C ASP A 38 10.54 -24.33 -11.45
N THR A 39 10.27 -23.31 -12.25
CA THR A 39 8.92 -22.93 -12.67
C THR A 39 8.22 -24.02 -13.47
N LYS A 40 8.97 -24.72 -14.33
CA LYS A 40 8.44 -25.81 -15.17
C LYS A 40 7.95 -26.96 -14.30
N ARG A 41 8.78 -27.41 -13.35
CA ARG A 41 8.41 -28.50 -12.43
C ARG A 41 7.26 -28.10 -11.52
N ALA A 42 7.24 -26.86 -11.02
CA ALA A 42 6.14 -26.35 -10.21
C ALA A 42 4.81 -26.43 -10.96
N VAL A 43 4.73 -25.87 -12.17
CA VAL A 43 3.52 -25.91 -13.01
C VAL A 43 3.14 -27.33 -13.41
N GLN A 44 4.12 -28.21 -13.64
CA GLN A 44 3.85 -29.61 -13.97
C GLN A 44 3.22 -30.37 -12.79
N LYS A 45 3.77 -30.19 -11.59
CA LYS A 45 3.38 -30.92 -10.37
C LYS A 45 2.09 -30.37 -9.75
N LEU A 46 1.92 -29.06 -9.73
CA LEU A 46 0.90 -28.38 -8.91
C LEU A 46 -0.38 -28.04 -9.67
N VAL A 47 -0.31 -27.98 -11.01
CA VAL A 47 -1.47 -27.62 -11.85
C VAL A 47 -1.95 -28.83 -12.63
N ARG A 48 -3.25 -29.13 -12.55
CA ARG A 48 -3.86 -30.24 -13.28
C ARG A 48 -3.86 -30.00 -14.79
N LYS A 49 -3.82 -31.07 -15.59
CA LYS A 49 -3.68 -30.99 -17.06
C LYS A 49 -4.80 -30.16 -17.72
N GLN A 50 -6.04 -30.29 -17.26
CA GLN A 50 -7.18 -29.54 -17.80
C GLN A 50 -7.13 -28.03 -17.53
N ASN A 51 -6.31 -27.60 -16.57
CA ASN A 51 -6.22 -26.20 -16.15
C ASN A 51 -5.00 -25.48 -16.74
N LYS A 52 -4.31 -26.12 -17.69
CA LYS A 52 -3.17 -25.56 -18.41
C LYS A 52 -3.17 -26.01 -19.86
N VAL A 53 -2.63 -25.19 -20.75
CA VAL A 53 -2.61 -25.46 -22.18
C VAL A 53 -1.31 -24.95 -22.79
N SER A 54 -0.78 -25.67 -23.78
CA SER A 54 0.39 -25.19 -24.52
C SER A 54 -0.01 -24.22 -25.63
N VAL A 55 0.89 -23.30 -25.95
CA VAL A 55 0.74 -22.41 -27.12
C VAL A 55 0.55 -23.22 -28.41
N TYR A 56 1.21 -24.38 -28.54
CA TYR A 56 1.04 -25.28 -29.67
C TYR A 56 -0.39 -25.79 -29.81
N GLU A 57 -1.00 -26.26 -28.71
CA GLU A 57 -2.38 -26.76 -28.72
C GLU A 57 -3.38 -25.66 -29.09
N LEU A 58 -3.19 -24.43 -28.57
CA LEU A 58 -4.05 -23.31 -28.91
C LEU A 58 -3.93 -22.87 -30.38
N ARG A 59 -2.76 -23.07 -31.01
CA ARG A 59 -2.53 -22.74 -32.43
C ARG A 59 -3.25 -23.69 -33.39
N LYS A 60 -3.56 -24.91 -32.98
CA LYS A 60 -4.12 -25.94 -33.88
C LYS A 60 -5.50 -25.58 -34.48
N GLY A 61 -6.17 -24.54 -33.97
CA GLY A 61 -7.51 -24.14 -34.42
C GLY A 61 -7.63 -22.73 -35.02
N ASP A 62 -6.56 -21.94 -35.11
CA ASP A 62 -6.66 -20.54 -35.55
C ASP A 62 -5.45 -20.12 -36.40
N LYS A 63 -5.71 -19.38 -37.48
CA LYS A 63 -4.72 -18.88 -38.44
C LYS A 63 -3.93 -17.67 -37.90
N SER A 64 -4.46 -16.94 -36.92
CA SER A 64 -3.80 -15.74 -36.35
C SER A 64 -3.99 -15.57 -34.84
N PRO A 65 -3.49 -16.51 -34.02
CA PRO A 65 -3.61 -16.40 -32.58
C PRO A 65 -2.78 -15.23 -32.01
N PRO A 66 -3.22 -14.63 -30.89
CA PRO A 66 -2.55 -13.47 -30.28
C PRO A 66 -1.16 -13.77 -29.73
N PHE A 67 -0.76 -15.05 -29.66
CA PHE A 67 0.53 -15.57 -29.20
C PHE A 67 1.36 -16.12 -30.37
N LYS A 68 1.20 -15.60 -31.60
CA LYS A 68 1.89 -16.09 -32.82
C LYS A 68 3.42 -16.08 -32.71
N LYS A 69 3.99 -15.20 -31.87
CA LYS A 69 5.44 -15.08 -31.62
C LYS A 69 5.96 -15.89 -30.42
N CYS A 70 5.07 -16.50 -29.63
CA CYS A 70 5.47 -17.27 -28.45
C CYS A 70 6.08 -18.63 -28.80
N HIS A 71 6.91 -19.19 -27.93
CA HIS A 71 7.45 -20.54 -28.13
C HIS A 71 6.32 -21.59 -28.03
N PRO A 72 6.24 -22.61 -28.92
CA PRO A 72 5.12 -23.57 -28.94
C PRO A 72 4.95 -24.36 -27.64
N GLN A 73 6.04 -24.63 -26.91
CA GLN A 73 6.02 -25.36 -25.64
C GLN A 73 5.68 -24.49 -24.42
N MET A 74 5.48 -23.19 -24.62
CA MET A 74 5.10 -22.29 -23.53
C MET A 74 3.72 -22.67 -23.01
N ILE A 75 3.58 -22.71 -21.68
CA ILE A 75 2.35 -23.09 -21.00
C ILE A 75 1.61 -21.84 -20.53
N LEU A 76 0.31 -21.84 -20.79
CA LEU A 76 -0.65 -20.86 -20.30
C LEU A 76 -1.56 -21.55 -19.28
N LEU A 77 -1.95 -20.82 -18.24
CA LEU A 77 -2.89 -21.27 -17.22
C LEU A 77 -4.26 -20.66 -17.49
N TYR A 78 -5.29 -21.48 -17.38
CA TYR A 78 -6.63 -20.99 -17.11
C TYR A 78 -6.68 -20.48 -15.67
N GLU A 79 -7.68 -19.67 -15.35
CA GLU A 79 -7.86 -19.11 -14.01
C GLU A 79 -7.94 -20.18 -12.90
N PRO A 80 -8.62 -21.33 -13.06
CA PRO A 80 -8.53 -22.42 -12.08
C PRO A 80 -7.11 -22.96 -11.88
N GLY A 81 -6.28 -22.92 -12.92
CA GLY A 81 -4.87 -23.34 -12.85
C GLY A 81 -3.98 -22.34 -12.13
N LEU A 82 -4.26 -21.05 -12.29
CA LEU A 82 -3.65 -19.98 -11.51
C LEU A 82 -3.90 -20.20 -10.01
N TYR A 83 -5.17 -20.37 -9.62
CA TYR A 83 -5.52 -20.59 -8.21
C TYR A 83 -4.98 -21.92 -7.66
N GLN A 84 -4.95 -22.99 -8.46
CA GLN A 84 -4.31 -24.25 -8.04
C GLN A 84 -2.83 -24.06 -7.72
N LEU A 85 -2.10 -23.34 -8.57
CA LEU A 85 -0.69 -23.08 -8.36
C LEU A 85 -0.47 -22.28 -7.07
N ILE A 86 -1.27 -21.23 -6.85
CA ILE A 86 -1.15 -20.38 -5.67
C ILE A 86 -1.55 -21.14 -4.41
N CYS A 87 -2.74 -21.75 -4.36
CA CYS A 87 -3.27 -22.40 -3.15
C CYS A 87 -2.55 -23.70 -2.76
N THR A 88 -1.77 -24.31 -3.67
CA THR A 88 -0.94 -25.49 -3.34
C THR A 88 0.50 -25.10 -2.96
N SER A 89 0.88 -23.85 -3.22
CA SER A 89 2.21 -23.36 -2.90
C SER A 89 2.38 -23.12 -1.40
N ARG A 90 3.62 -23.28 -0.93
CA ARG A 90 4.07 -22.95 0.45
C ARG A 90 5.11 -21.84 0.43
N LEU A 91 5.16 -21.05 -0.64
CA LEU A 91 6.05 -19.90 -0.74
C LEU A 91 5.38 -18.70 -0.05
N PRO A 92 6.15 -17.81 0.61
CA PRO A 92 5.57 -16.71 1.39
C PRO A 92 4.54 -15.87 0.62
N ILE A 93 4.84 -15.50 -0.62
CA ILE A 93 3.93 -14.71 -1.49
C ILE A 93 2.61 -15.45 -1.74
N ALA A 94 2.65 -16.77 -1.82
CA ALA A 94 1.44 -17.57 -2.00
C ALA A 94 0.64 -17.67 -0.70
N GLU A 95 1.31 -17.77 0.45
CA GLU A 95 0.67 -17.79 1.77
C GLU A 95 -0.04 -16.46 2.06
N ASP A 96 0.58 -15.32 1.71
CA ASP A 96 -0.04 -13.99 1.85
C ASP A 96 -1.34 -13.90 1.05
N PHE A 97 -1.33 -14.37 -0.21
CA PHE A 97 -2.53 -14.39 -1.04
C PHE A 97 -3.58 -15.36 -0.49
N GLN A 98 -3.18 -16.55 -0.04
CA GLN A 98 -4.08 -17.53 0.56
C GLN A 98 -4.76 -16.98 1.81
N ASP A 99 -3.99 -16.33 2.68
CA ASP A 99 -4.50 -15.71 3.90
C ASP A 99 -5.54 -14.63 3.59
N TRP A 100 -5.26 -13.75 2.63
CA TRP A 100 -6.23 -12.77 2.17
C TRP A 100 -7.50 -13.44 1.63
N VAL A 101 -7.38 -14.45 0.77
CA VAL A 101 -8.53 -15.15 0.21
C VAL A 101 -9.35 -15.86 1.29
N PHE A 102 -8.70 -16.58 2.21
CA PHE A 102 -9.36 -17.43 3.18
C PHE A 102 -9.90 -16.69 4.39
N LYS A 103 -9.25 -15.60 4.81
CA LYS A 103 -9.66 -14.83 5.99
C LYS A 103 -10.58 -13.67 5.63
N GLU A 104 -10.48 -13.13 4.42
CA GLU A 104 -11.25 -11.95 3.99
C GLU A 104 -12.23 -12.27 2.86
N VAL A 105 -11.73 -12.69 1.69
CA VAL A 105 -12.54 -12.79 0.47
C VAL A 105 -13.64 -13.84 0.60
N LEU A 106 -13.29 -15.10 0.84
CA LEU A 106 -14.26 -16.20 0.91
C LEU A 106 -15.23 -16.03 2.08
N PRO A 107 -14.80 -15.61 3.30
CA PRO A 107 -15.75 -15.31 4.37
C PRO A 107 -16.71 -14.18 4.02
N SER A 108 -16.26 -13.14 3.30
CA SER A 108 -17.12 -12.04 2.87
C SER A 108 -18.17 -12.52 1.86
N ILE A 109 -17.76 -13.25 0.82
CA ILE A 109 -18.67 -13.83 -0.18
C ILE A 109 -19.68 -14.76 0.49
N ARG A 110 -19.22 -15.66 1.38
CA ARG A 110 -20.11 -16.59 2.08
C ARG A 110 -21.14 -15.86 2.95
N LYS A 111 -20.77 -14.77 3.60
CA LYS A 111 -21.64 -14.02 4.52
C LYS A 111 -22.59 -13.07 3.79
N THR A 112 -22.14 -12.45 2.70
CA THR A 112 -22.83 -11.31 2.08
C THR A 112 -23.27 -11.56 0.64
N GLY A 113 -22.84 -12.69 0.04
CA GLY A 113 -23.08 -13.00 -1.37
C GLY A 113 -22.16 -12.28 -2.34
N SER A 114 -21.25 -11.41 -1.87
CA SER A 114 -20.33 -10.67 -2.71
C SER A 114 -19.01 -10.37 -1.99
N TYR A 115 -17.99 -10.01 -2.75
CA TYR A 115 -16.79 -9.37 -2.23
C TYR A 115 -16.65 -8.03 -2.94
N GLU A 116 -16.90 -6.96 -2.21
CA GLU A 116 -16.57 -5.62 -2.68
C GLU A 116 -15.12 -5.39 -2.30
N LEU A 117 -14.25 -5.15 -3.31
CA LEU A 117 -12.98 -4.50 -3.04
C LEU A 117 -13.33 -3.21 -2.30
N PRO A 118 -12.88 -3.02 -1.05
CA PRO A 118 -13.23 -1.80 -0.36
C PRO A 118 -12.72 -0.65 -1.21
N ASP A 119 -13.56 0.39 -1.35
CA ASP A 119 -13.25 1.58 -2.15
C ASP A 119 -11.78 1.90 -1.95
N ARG A 120 -11.04 2.26 -3.00
CA ARG A 120 -9.59 2.55 -2.91
C ARG A 120 -9.27 3.65 -1.87
N ARG A 121 -10.32 4.29 -1.35
CA ARG A 121 -10.39 5.23 -0.22
C ARG A 121 -10.57 4.57 1.16
N SER A 122 -11.32 3.47 1.29
CA SER A 122 -11.55 2.75 2.56
C SER A 122 -10.53 1.65 2.87
N LEU A 123 -9.76 1.17 1.88
CA LEU A 123 -8.68 0.18 2.07
C LEU A 123 -7.35 0.76 2.61
N ARG A 124 -7.17 2.08 2.72
CA ARG A 124 -5.85 2.67 3.03
C ARG A 124 -5.31 2.40 4.43
N TYR A 125 -6.09 1.85 5.37
CA TYR A 125 -5.67 1.77 6.77
C TYR A 125 -5.27 0.38 7.27
N ASN A 126 -5.70 -0.70 6.62
CA ASN A 126 -5.46 -2.07 7.15
C ASN A 126 -4.63 -3.00 6.25
N GLN A 127 -4.23 -2.59 5.04
CA GLN A 127 -3.44 -3.42 4.11
C GLN A 127 -2.28 -2.71 3.42
N ILE A 128 -1.85 -1.54 3.91
CA ILE A 128 -0.56 -1.03 3.48
C ILE A 128 0.49 -1.73 4.35
N ILE A 129 1.07 -2.81 3.81
CA ILE A 129 2.46 -3.12 4.14
C ILE A 129 3.21 -1.86 3.72
N LEU A 130 3.51 -0.98 4.67
CA LEU A 130 4.32 0.19 4.41
C LEU A 130 5.72 -0.31 4.10
N ILE A 131 6.01 -0.45 2.80
CA ILE A 131 7.27 -1.06 2.33
C ILE A 131 8.45 -0.14 2.66
N ASN A 132 8.19 1.16 2.80
CA ASN A 132 9.18 2.20 3.08
C ASN A 132 8.54 3.43 3.76
N GLU A 133 9.41 4.32 4.22
CA GLU A 133 9.11 5.58 4.91
C GLU A 133 8.28 6.56 4.06
N THR A 134 8.56 6.66 2.75
CA THR A 134 7.85 7.54 1.82
C THR A 134 6.37 7.16 1.69
N ASP A 135 6.05 5.87 1.60
CA ASP A 135 4.67 5.40 1.55
C ASP A 135 3.90 5.72 2.84
N LEU A 136 4.59 5.66 3.99
CA LEU A 136 4.01 5.97 5.31
C LEU A 136 3.70 7.45 5.39
N HIS A 137 4.67 8.28 5.01
CA HIS A 137 4.53 9.72 4.93
C HIS A 137 3.32 10.10 4.07
N HIS A 138 3.26 9.64 2.82
CA HIS A 138 2.17 9.98 1.90
C HIS A 138 0.79 9.57 2.44
N THR A 139 0.71 8.40 3.07
CA THR A 139 -0.55 7.90 3.62
C THR A 139 -1.00 8.73 4.81
N VAL A 140 -0.10 9.05 5.73
CA VAL A 140 -0.39 9.89 6.91
C VAL A 140 -0.82 11.30 6.47
N VAL A 141 -0.14 11.91 5.49
CA VAL A 141 -0.53 13.21 4.96
C VAL A 141 -1.93 13.18 4.33
N SER A 142 -2.25 12.13 3.57
CA SER A 142 -3.61 11.94 3.04
C SER A 142 -4.63 11.85 4.16
N TYR A 143 -4.35 11.04 5.20
CA TYR A 143 -5.23 10.89 6.36
C TYR A 143 -5.51 12.23 7.04
N ILE A 144 -4.47 13.02 7.29
CA ILE A 144 -4.61 14.34 7.92
C ILE A 144 -5.47 15.26 7.06
N ARG A 145 -5.23 15.32 5.75
CA ARG A 145 -6.02 16.17 4.84
C ARG A 145 -7.50 15.79 4.83
N ASP A 146 -7.80 14.51 4.92
CA ASP A 146 -9.18 14.00 4.89
C ASP A 146 -9.91 14.21 6.22
N ASN A 147 -9.23 14.01 7.36
CA ASN A 147 -9.86 13.97 8.69
C ASN A 147 -9.65 15.25 9.51
N HIS A 148 -8.60 16.00 9.21
CA HIS A 148 -8.22 17.24 9.87
C HIS A 148 -7.92 18.33 8.81
N PRO A 149 -8.90 18.73 7.98
CA PRO A 149 -8.66 19.61 6.82
C PRO A 149 -8.11 21.00 7.17
N ASN A 150 -8.25 21.43 8.43
CA ASN A 150 -7.70 22.69 8.94
C ASN A 150 -6.29 22.53 9.54
N ALA A 151 -5.70 21.33 9.46
CA ALA A 151 -4.35 21.10 9.91
C ALA A 151 -3.34 21.87 9.04
N VAL A 152 -2.49 22.64 9.68
CA VAL A 152 -1.35 23.33 9.07
C VAL A 152 -0.16 22.38 9.13
N ILE A 153 0.08 21.69 8.02
CA ILE A 153 1.19 20.72 7.89
C ILE A 153 2.40 21.35 7.20
N VAL A 154 3.59 21.04 7.71
CA VAL A 154 4.89 21.43 7.17
C VAL A 154 5.71 20.16 6.93
N PRO A 155 5.95 19.77 5.65
CA PRO A 155 6.75 18.59 5.34
C PRO A 155 8.25 18.89 5.43
N GLY A 156 9.03 17.89 5.84
CA GLY A 156 10.48 17.87 5.66
C GLY A 156 10.85 17.69 4.19
N LEU A 157 11.89 18.38 3.70
CA LEU A 157 12.39 18.23 2.33
C LEU A 157 13.64 17.33 2.24
N GLY A 158 13.87 16.45 3.22
CA GLY A 158 15.06 15.62 3.28
C GLY A 158 15.21 14.73 2.03
N GLU A 159 14.13 14.04 1.65
CA GLU A 159 14.07 13.10 0.53
C GLU A 159 14.26 13.76 -0.86
N TYR A 160 14.01 15.07 -0.99
CA TYR A 160 14.14 15.80 -2.26
C TYR A 160 15.57 16.35 -2.52
N GLN A 161 16.51 16.12 -1.60
CA GLN A 161 17.91 16.58 -1.69
C GLN A 161 18.83 15.51 -2.31
N ASP A 162 18.49 15.06 -3.51
CA ASP A 162 19.17 13.98 -4.26
C ASP A 162 20.57 14.34 -4.82
N THR A 163 20.92 15.62 -4.86
CA THR A 163 22.19 16.11 -5.43
C THR A 163 22.93 17.00 -4.44
N VAL A 164 24.26 17.07 -4.59
CA VAL A 164 25.11 17.99 -3.79
C VAL A 164 24.64 19.43 -3.93
N SER A 165 24.27 19.86 -5.14
CA SER A 165 23.75 21.20 -5.39
C SER A 165 22.46 21.47 -4.60
N LYS A 166 21.49 20.53 -4.61
CA LYS A 166 20.25 20.68 -3.83
C LYS A 166 20.50 20.66 -2.33
N LYS A 167 21.45 19.86 -1.83
CA LYS A 167 21.86 19.87 -0.40
C LYS A 167 22.46 21.22 0.00
N CYS A 168 23.36 21.77 -0.82
CA CYS A 168 23.97 23.08 -0.57
C CYS A 168 22.93 24.20 -0.59
N ASP A 169 22.01 24.19 -1.56
CA ASP A 169 20.91 25.16 -1.65
C ASP A 169 19.94 25.04 -0.47
N ALA A 170 19.55 23.82 -0.10
CA ALA A 170 18.71 23.57 1.06
C ALA A 170 19.36 24.10 2.36
N TRP A 171 20.66 23.83 2.57
CA TRP A 171 21.38 24.36 3.73
C TRP A 171 21.37 25.91 3.76
N LYS A 172 21.59 26.56 2.62
CA LYS A 172 21.50 28.03 2.49
C LYS A 172 20.09 28.56 2.79
N LYS A 173 19.05 27.76 2.53
CA LYS A 173 17.65 28.05 2.86
C LYS A 173 17.28 27.70 4.30
N GLY A 174 18.24 27.24 5.12
CA GLY A 174 18.05 26.94 6.54
C GLY A 174 17.71 25.48 6.85
N TYR A 175 17.67 24.59 5.85
CA TYR A 175 17.48 23.16 6.11
C TYR A 175 18.66 22.59 6.90
N LYS A 176 18.35 21.81 7.91
CA LYS A 176 19.34 21.09 8.74
C LYS A 176 19.03 19.60 8.72
N GLY A 177 20.07 18.78 8.67
CA GLY A 177 19.90 17.32 8.78
C GLY A 177 19.23 16.94 10.10
N GLY A 178 18.33 15.94 10.04
CA GLY A 178 17.52 15.49 11.17
C GLY A 178 16.23 16.29 11.40
N GLN A 179 15.88 17.23 10.51
CA GLN A 179 14.57 17.88 10.54
C GLN A 179 13.46 16.82 10.39
N PRO A 180 12.37 16.90 11.19
CA PRO A 180 11.30 15.94 11.12
C PRO A 180 10.64 15.82 9.75
N ASP A 181 10.18 14.62 9.41
CA ASP A 181 9.44 14.38 8.17
C ASP A 181 8.13 15.17 8.08
N LEU A 182 7.43 15.33 9.19
CA LEU A 182 6.16 16.06 9.23
C LEU A 182 6.00 16.85 10.51
N ILE A 183 5.62 18.13 10.38
CA ILE A 183 5.24 18.97 11.51
C ILE A 183 3.81 19.46 11.30
N ILE A 184 3.00 19.41 12.36
CA ILE A 184 1.67 20.00 12.46
C ILE A 184 1.78 21.22 13.36
N GLU A 185 1.54 22.41 12.81
CA GLU A 185 1.73 23.69 13.51
C GLU A 185 0.51 24.10 14.35
N ASN A 186 -0.60 23.36 14.30
CA ASN A 186 -1.76 23.66 15.11
C ASN A 186 -1.45 23.41 16.60
N PRO A 187 -1.51 24.43 17.48
CA PRO A 187 -1.33 24.22 18.91
C PRO A 187 -2.53 23.47 19.49
N MET A 188 -2.27 22.44 20.29
CA MET A 188 -3.32 21.63 20.93
C MET A 188 -3.00 21.37 22.40
N GLY A 189 -3.95 21.67 23.27
CA GLY A 189 -3.78 21.54 24.72
C GLY A 189 -2.58 22.34 25.24
N LYS A 190 -1.56 21.64 25.76
CA LYS A 190 -0.31 22.24 26.25
C LYS A 190 0.80 22.35 25.19
N TYR A 191 0.59 21.76 24.01
CA TYR A 191 1.61 21.65 22.97
C TYR A 191 1.45 22.76 21.95
N ARG A 192 2.57 23.30 21.48
CA ARG A 192 2.63 24.35 20.45
C ARG A 192 2.48 23.81 19.02
N GLY A 193 2.76 22.54 18.84
CA GLY A 193 2.67 21.81 17.59
C GLY A 193 3.01 20.33 17.81
N PHE A 194 2.98 19.54 16.75
CA PHE A 194 3.29 18.12 16.79
C PHE A 194 4.25 17.75 15.66
N ALA A 195 5.44 17.28 15.99
CA ALA A 195 6.42 16.78 15.03
C ALA A 195 6.44 15.25 15.01
N ILE A 196 6.53 14.69 13.81
CA ILE A 196 6.48 13.27 13.53
C ILE A 196 7.66 12.93 12.63
N GLU A 197 8.48 11.98 13.07
CA GLU A 197 9.50 11.32 12.28
C GLU A 197 8.98 9.95 11.87
N PHE A 198 9.09 9.62 10.58
CA PHE A 198 8.77 8.31 10.05
C PHE A 198 10.03 7.45 10.00
N ASN A 199 9.93 6.19 10.43
CA ASN A 199 11.01 5.23 10.25
C ASN A 199 10.58 4.15 9.27
N SER A 200 11.53 3.63 8.49
CA SER A 200 11.30 2.41 7.72
C SER A 200 11.16 1.20 8.66
N PRO A 201 10.13 0.34 8.48
CA PRO A 201 9.95 -0.87 9.31
C PRO A 201 11.06 -1.92 9.10
N LYS A 202 11.96 -1.74 8.10
CA LYS A 202 13.15 -2.59 7.88
C LYS A 202 14.44 -2.02 8.48
N GLY A 203 14.40 -0.83 9.07
CA GLY A 203 15.55 -0.21 9.73
C GLY A 203 15.92 -0.96 11.01
N THR A 204 17.19 -0.92 11.40
CA THR A 204 17.77 -1.57 12.59
C THR A 204 17.18 -1.13 13.95
N GLY A 205 16.09 -0.36 13.96
CA GLY A 205 15.49 0.25 15.15
C GLY A 205 16.27 1.44 15.71
N ILE A 206 17.37 1.84 15.07
CA ILE A 206 18.26 2.90 15.55
C ILE A 206 17.89 4.21 14.85
N THR A 207 17.22 5.10 15.58
CA THR A 207 17.02 6.50 15.19
C THR A 207 18.39 7.18 15.07
N SER A 208 18.64 7.91 13.99
CA SER A 208 19.90 8.64 13.84
C SER A 208 20.01 9.71 14.93
N GLU A 209 21.18 9.83 15.55
CA GLU A 209 21.48 10.82 16.62
C GLU A 209 21.01 12.24 16.24
N LYS A 210 21.11 12.60 14.95
CA LYS A 210 20.65 13.90 14.44
C LYS A 210 19.14 14.10 14.55
N GLN A 211 18.34 13.05 14.32
CA GLN A 211 16.88 13.09 14.42
C GLN A 211 16.47 13.23 15.89
N GLU A 212 17.11 12.48 16.79
CA GLU A 212 16.85 12.58 18.23
C GLU A 212 17.15 13.98 18.80
N ILE A 213 18.29 14.57 18.41
CA ILE A 213 18.66 15.94 18.80
C ILE A 213 17.60 16.93 18.32
N TRP A 214 17.11 16.79 17.08
CA TRP A 214 16.11 17.69 16.51
C TRP A 214 14.76 17.59 17.23
N LEU A 215 14.28 16.37 17.45
CA LEU A 215 13.06 16.14 18.23
C LEU A 215 13.23 16.62 19.68
N GLY A 216 14.41 16.48 20.27
CA GLY A 216 14.75 17.02 21.58
C GLY A 216 14.61 18.54 21.64
N ARG A 217 15.10 19.26 20.63
CA ARG A 217 14.93 20.73 20.51
C ARG A 217 13.46 21.12 20.42
N LEU A 218 12.67 20.41 19.61
CA LEU A 218 11.24 20.65 19.45
C LEU A 218 10.47 20.40 20.77
N ARG A 219 10.78 19.32 21.49
CA ARG A 219 10.25 19.09 22.84
C ARG A 219 10.60 20.25 23.79
N GLY A 220 11.85 20.72 23.75
CA GLY A 220 12.32 21.83 24.59
C GLY A 220 11.55 23.14 24.37
N ILE A 221 11.04 23.38 23.16
CA ILE A 221 10.22 24.56 22.85
C ILE A 221 8.69 24.30 22.94
N GLY A 222 8.29 23.12 23.41
CA GLY A 222 6.89 22.79 23.74
C GLY A 222 6.11 22.04 22.64
N TYR A 223 6.78 21.41 21.67
CA TYR A 223 6.10 20.54 20.69
C TYR A 223 5.92 19.14 21.27
N ALA A 224 4.80 18.50 20.89
CA ALA A 224 4.71 17.05 20.94
C ALA A 224 5.66 16.46 19.89
N THR A 225 6.23 15.28 20.17
CA THR A 225 7.11 14.59 19.21
C THR A 225 6.79 13.11 19.18
N MET A 226 6.91 12.50 18.01
CA MET A 226 6.75 11.06 17.79
C MET A 226 7.76 10.56 16.77
N ILE A 227 8.21 9.33 16.95
CA ILE A 227 8.87 8.52 15.92
C ILE A 227 7.97 7.31 15.70
N SER A 228 7.64 6.98 14.45
CA SER A 228 6.76 5.86 14.13
C SER A 228 7.03 5.26 12.76
N ASP A 229 7.03 3.94 12.68
CA ASP A 229 7.00 3.13 11.45
C ASP A 229 5.61 2.53 11.19
N ASP A 230 4.66 2.77 12.10
CA ASP A 230 3.31 2.21 12.07
C ASP A 230 2.26 3.27 11.73
N LEU A 231 1.48 3.02 10.66
CA LEU A 231 0.41 3.90 10.20
C LEU A 231 -0.69 4.09 11.23
N VAL A 232 -1.19 2.99 11.78
CA VAL A 232 -2.36 2.97 12.67
C VAL A 232 -2.04 3.73 13.95
N LYS A 233 -0.88 3.46 14.54
CA LYS A 233 -0.35 4.16 15.71
C LYS A 233 -0.20 5.66 15.44
N THR A 234 0.32 6.02 14.27
CA THR A 234 0.47 7.43 13.87
C THR A 234 -0.89 8.12 13.77
N CYS A 235 -1.86 7.52 13.07
CA CYS A 235 -3.22 8.06 12.92
C CYS A 235 -3.93 8.20 14.26
N ILE A 236 -3.84 7.20 15.15
CA ILE A 236 -4.40 7.27 16.51
C ILE A 236 -3.80 8.47 17.25
N ARG A 237 -2.47 8.61 17.23
CA ARG A 237 -1.80 9.70 17.94
C ARG A 237 -2.18 11.08 17.41
N ILE A 238 -2.35 11.21 16.10
CA ILE A 238 -2.83 12.45 15.46
C ILE A 238 -4.22 12.80 15.98
N ASN A 239 -5.14 11.84 16.03
CA ASN A 239 -6.48 12.08 16.56
C ASN A 239 -6.46 12.45 18.04
N GLU A 240 -5.67 11.74 18.84
CA GLU A 240 -5.47 12.08 20.25
C GLU A 240 -4.95 13.51 20.39
N TYR A 241 -3.96 13.90 19.57
CA TYR A 241 -3.39 15.25 19.57
C TYR A 241 -4.46 16.32 19.29
N PHE A 242 -5.24 16.16 18.22
CA PHE A 242 -6.32 17.09 17.88
C PHE A 242 -7.48 17.06 18.90
N SER A 243 -7.68 15.95 19.61
CA SER A 243 -8.68 15.85 20.69
C SER A 243 -8.31 16.62 21.97
N LEU A 244 -7.06 17.11 22.08
CA LEU A 244 -6.61 17.92 23.23
C LEU A 244 -7.23 19.32 23.25
N ASP A 245 -7.91 19.76 22.18
CA ASP A 245 -8.67 21.01 22.19
C ASP A 245 -9.89 20.90 23.13
N LYS A 246 -9.85 21.66 24.22
CA LYS A 246 -10.93 21.72 25.22
C LYS A 246 -12.25 22.28 24.67
N ARG A 247 -12.24 22.97 23.52
CA ARG A 247 -13.44 23.50 22.86
C ARG A 247 -14.32 22.40 22.25
N VAL A 248 -13.73 21.26 21.87
CA VAL A 248 -14.44 20.09 21.32
C VAL A 248 -15.18 19.29 22.42
N ARG A 249 -14.67 19.32 23.65
CA ARG A 249 -15.24 18.55 24.79
C ARG A 249 -16.66 18.99 25.21
N LYS A 250 -17.06 20.25 24.96
CA LYS A 250 -18.41 20.73 25.31
C LYS A 250 -19.51 20.27 24.34
N VAL A 251 -19.16 19.85 23.12
CA VAL A 251 -20.13 19.40 22.10
C VAL A 251 -20.28 17.87 22.13
N ALA A 252 -19.19 17.14 22.42
CA ALA A 252 -19.21 15.67 22.45
C ALA A 252 -19.94 15.06 23.67
N ALA A 253 -20.11 15.81 24.77
CA ALA A 253 -20.75 15.28 25.98
C ALA A 253 -22.29 15.15 25.90
N LYS A 254 -22.92 15.61 24.80
CA LYS A 254 -24.38 15.50 24.60
C LYS A 254 -24.81 14.54 23.50
N ASN A 255 -23.90 14.03 22.68
CA ASN A 255 -24.25 13.14 21.57
C ASN A 255 -23.23 12.00 21.42
N THR A 256 -23.79 10.78 21.49
CA THR A 256 -23.38 9.57 20.76
C THR A 256 -22.06 8.87 21.09
N VAL A 257 -22.23 7.57 21.42
CA VAL A 257 -21.43 6.48 20.85
C VAL A 257 -21.36 6.71 19.34
N CYS A 258 -20.22 7.21 18.86
CA CYS A 258 -20.05 7.53 17.44
C CYS A 258 -19.64 6.26 16.68
N ASP A 259 -20.63 5.57 16.12
CA ASP A 259 -20.46 4.86 14.86
C ASP A 259 -19.85 5.84 13.85
N VAL A 260 -18.73 5.43 13.25
CA VAL A 260 -18.09 6.17 12.15
C VAL A 260 -19.00 6.05 10.92
N LYS A 261 -20.04 6.89 10.83
CA LYS A 261 -20.85 7.05 9.63
C LYS A 261 -20.10 7.92 8.63
N LEU A 262 -19.31 7.29 7.77
CA LEU A 262 -18.67 7.93 6.62
C LEU A 262 -19.74 8.43 5.64
N HIS A 263 -19.90 9.76 5.57
CA HIS A 263 -20.70 10.39 4.52
C HIS A 263 -19.93 10.40 3.20
N LYS A 264 -20.58 9.94 2.12
CA LYS A 264 -20.05 9.99 0.74
C LYS A 264 -19.79 11.46 0.32
N PRO A 265 -18.58 11.83 -0.12
CA PRO A 265 -18.37 13.15 -0.72
C PRO A 265 -18.98 13.20 -2.13
N ARG A 266 -19.87 14.18 -2.37
CA ARG A 266 -20.33 14.56 -3.70
C ARG A 266 -19.25 15.43 -4.35
N PHE A 267 -18.52 14.89 -5.32
CA PHE A 267 -17.59 15.68 -6.11
C PHE A 267 -18.37 16.47 -7.18
N LYS A 268 -18.38 17.80 -7.07
CA LYS A 268 -18.64 18.68 -8.21
C LYS A 268 -17.32 18.89 -8.96
N SER A 269 -17.28 18.44 -10.20
CA SER A 269 -16.18 18.72 -11.13
C SER A 269 -16.04 20.23 -11.32
N HIS A 270 -14.89 20.79 -10.99
CA HIS A 270 -14.48 22.10 -11.51
C HIS A 270 -13.44 21.85 -12.59
N LYS A 271 -13.76 22.32 -13.80
CA LYS A 271 -12.85 22.40 -14.94
C LYS A 271 -11.86 23.54 -14.69
N TYR A 272 -10.58 23.25 -14.81
CA TYR A 272 -9.59 24.12 -15.44
C TYR A 272 -8.68 23.25 -16.28
#